data_AF-A5D092-F1
#
_entry.id   AF-A5D092-F1
#
_cell.length_a   1.000
_cell.length_b   1.000
_cell.length_c   1.000
_cell.angle_alpha   90.00
_cell.angle_beta   90.00
_cell.angle_gamma   90.00
#
_symmetry.space_group_name_H-M   'P 1'
#
loop_
_entity.id
_entity.type
_entity.pdbx_description
1 polymer ?
#
loop_
_entity_poly.entity_id
_entity_poly.type
_entity_poly.pdbx_seq_one_letter_code
_entity_poly.pdbx_strand_id
1 'polypeptide(L)'
;MAGMYNLIIHENGKVLQFFKGLWDAEVDGNTVRHRYGEVKNIKKDFVLVSDAEVYEAAAGQDIDPRWLTKDEKQNIKTKEIKLEDRLKAIENRLAKIEQKLPRA
;
A
#
# COMPACT_ATOMS: atom_id res chain seq x y z
N MET A 1 -3.47 3.83 24.08
CA MET A 1 -2.39 2.87 24.41
C MET A 1 -1.41 2.90 23.25
N ALA A 2 -0.11 3.04 23.52
CA ALA A 2 0.89 3.02 22.47
C ALA A 2 1.02 1.59 21.94
N GLY A 3 0.61 1.36 20.70
CA GLY A 3 0.71 0.06 20.05
C GLY A 3 2.09 -0.12 19.43
N MET A 4 2.71 -1.28 19.63
CA MET A 4 3.87 -1.70 18.86
C MET A 4 3.38 -2.45 17.63
N TYR A 5 3.93 -2.10 16.47
CA TYR A 5 3.57 -2.65 15.18
C TYR A 5 4.81 -3.14 14.43
N ASN A 6 4.57 -4.01 13.47
CA ASN A 6 5.54 -4.53 12.52
C ASN A 6 5.06 -4.22 11.11
N LEU A 7 5.96 -3.67 10.28
CA LEU A 7 5.70 -3.36 8.88
C LEU A 7 6.24 -4.48 8.02
N ILE A 8 5.36 -5.08 7.23
CA ILE A 8 5.68 -6.18 6.33
C ILE A 8 5.46 -5.69 4.90
N ILE A 9 6.56 -5.54 4.15
CA ILE A 9 6.51 -5.20 2.73
C ILE A 9 6.53 -6.51 1.95
N HIS A 10 5.57 -6.71 1.06
CA HIS A 10 5.38 -7.97 0.36
C HIS A 10 5.06 -7.78 -1.14
N GLU A 11 5.28 -8.83 -1.91
CA GLU A 11 4.91 -8.91 -3.33
C GLU A 11 4.55 -10.36 -3.67
N ASN A 12 3.43 -10.55 -4.38
CA ASN A 12 2.96 -11.88 -4.82
C ASN A 12 2.91 -12.93 -3.69
N GLY A 13 2.51 -12.52 -2.48
CA GLY A 13 2.40 -13.40 -1.32
C GLY A 13 3.73 -13.70 -0.62
N LYS A 14 4.84 -13.05 -0.98
CA LYS A 14 6.14 -13.21 -0.32
C LYS A 14 6.59 -11.96 0.41
N VAL A 15 7.16 -12.14 1.59
CA VAL A 15 7.78 -11.06 2.37
C VAL A 15 9.08 -10.63 1.69
N LEU A 16 9.16 -9.36 1.33
CA LEU A 16 10.36 -8.73 0.77
C LEU A 16 11.20 -8.09 1.86
N GLN A 17 10.55 -7.33 2.76
CA GLN A 17 11.21 -6.63 3.85
C GLN A 17 10.32 -6.66 5.09
N PHE A 18 10.97 -6.73 6.24
CA PHE A 18 10.34 -6.79 7.54
C PHE A 18 10.98 -5.76 8.46
N PHE A 19 10.16 -4.88 9.05
CA PHE A 19 10.58 -3.91 10.04
C PHE A 19 9.84 -4.16 11.34
N LYS A 20 10.61 -4.36 12.42
CA LYS A 20 10.08 -4.61 13.75
C LYS A 20 10.15 -3.40 14.67
N GLY A 21 9.23 -3.35 15.64
CA GLY A 21 9.28 -2.36 16.71
C GLY A 21 8.92 -0.94 16.25
N LEU A 22 7.91 -0.81 15.41
CA LEU A 22 7.32 0.47 15.03
C LEU A 22 6.29 0.87 16.09
N TRP A 23 6.72 1.69 17.04
CA TRP A 23 5.86 2.21 18.10
C TRP A 23 5.00 3.36 17.58
N ASP A 24 3.72 3.38 17.96
CA ASP A 24 2.77 4.42 17.55
C ASP A 24 2.72 4.59 16.02
N ALA A 25 2.66 3.47 15.31
CA ALA A 25 2.76 3.47 13.86
C ALA A 25 1.43 3.85 13.18
N GLU A 26 1.51 4.74 12.20
CA GLU A 26 0.38 5.22 11.42
C GLU A 26 0.70 5.20 9.93
N VAL A 27 -0.28 4.84 9.12
CA VAL A 27 -0.17 4.82 7.65
C VAL A 27 -0.75 6.12 7.08
N ASP A 28 0.06 6.83 6.30
CA ASP A 28 -0.27 8.05 5.56
C ASP A 28 0.08 7.82 4.07
N GLY A 29 -0.86 7.23 3.32
CA GLY A 29 -0.66 6.82 1.94
C GLY A 29 0.45 5.78 1.77
N ASN A 30 1.53 6.15 1.05
CA ASN A 30 2.71 5.29 0.84
C ASN A 30 3.80 5.51 1.91
N THR A 31 3.46 6.15 3.03
CA THR A 31 4.37 6.44 4.12
C THR A 31 3.85 5.83 5.41
N VAL A 32 4.73 5.20 6.17
CA VAL A 32 4.43 4.71 7.52
C VAL A 32 5.20 5.58 8.51
N ARG A 33 4.49 6.38 9.30
CA ARG A 33 5.06 7.17 10.40
C ARG A 33 5.05 6.35 11.67
N HIS A 34 6.05 6.51 12.51
CA HIS A 34 6.15 5.88 13.82
C HIS A 34 6.90 6.82 14.78
N ARG A 35 6.91 6.52 16.07
CA ARG A 35 7.52 7.35 17.11
C ARG A 35 8.97 7.77 16.83
N TYR A 36 9.73 6.92 16.15
CA TYR A 36 11.17 7.10 15.92
C TYR A 36 11.52 7.58 14.51
N GLY A 37 10.53 7.83 13.65
CA GLY A 37 10.78 8.23 12.27
C GLY A 37 9.65 7.88 11.32
N GLU A 38 9.98 7.78 10.04
CA GLU A 38 9.01 7.45 9.02
C GLU A 38 9.65 6.69 7.85
N VAL A 39 8.94 5.67 7.35
CA VAL A 39 9.30 4.89 6.18
C VAL A 39 8.51 5.46 5.01
N LYS A 40 9.17 6.28 4.17
CA LYS A 40 8.55 6.97 3.02
C LYS A 40 8.64 6.17 1.74
N ASN A 41 7.77 6.51 0.78
CA ASN A 41 7.85 6.07 -0.61
C ASN A 41 7.84 4.55 -0.78
N ILE A 42 7.05 3.83 0.04
CA ILE A 42 6.88 2.38 -0.10
C ILE A 42 6.13 2.12 -1.40
N LYS A 43 6.83 1.58 -2.41
CA LYS A 43 6.26 1.33 -3.75
C LYS A 43 5.53 -0.02 -3.86
N LYS A 44 5.82 -0.93 -2.95
CA LYS A 44 5.31 -2.30 -2.92
C LYS A 44 4.08 -2.39 -2.01
N ASP A 45 3.36 -3.50 -2.09
CA ASP A 45 2.29 -3.78 -1.11
C ASP A 45 2.90 -3.94 0.28
N PHE A 46 2.21 -3.42 1.28
CA PHE A 46 2.66 -3.54 2.66
C PHE A 46 1.46 -3.62 3.59
N VAL A 47 1.68 -4.26 4.72
CA VAL A 47 0.74 -4.32 5.85
C VAL A 47 1.42 -3.93 7.14
N LEU A 48 0.66 -3.28 8.02
CA LEU A 48 1.08 -2.91 9.35
C LEU A 48 0.31 -3.78 10.34
N VAL A 49 1.02 -4.61 11.10
CA VAL A 49 0.41 -5.63 11.97
C VAL A 49 0.89 -5.42 13.39
N SER A 50 0.02 -5.59 14.39
CA SER A 50 0.42 -5.45 15.80
C SER A 50 1.46 -6.51 16.20
N ASP A 51 2.38 -6.13 17.10
CA ASP A 51 3.44 -7.02 17.61
C ASP A 51 2.89 -8.28 18.29
N ALA A 52 1.71 -8.18 18.90
CA ALA A 52 1.05 -9.33 19.51
C ALA A 52 0.69 -10.44 18.50
N GLU A 53 0.68 -10.15 17.20
CA GLU A 53 0.19 -11.06 16.15
C GLU A 53 1.26 -11.50 15.14
N VAL A 54 2.48 -10.96 15.24
CA VAL A 54 3.57 -11.32 14.33
C VAL A 54 4.61 -12.13 15.09
N TYR A 55 4.69 -13.43 14.78
CA TYR A 55 5.86 -14.24 15.06
C TYR A 55 6.92 -13.97 13.99
N GLU A 56 8.20 -13.90 14.38
CA GLU A 56 9.34 -13.47 13.55
C GLU A 56 9.21 -13.85 12.07
N ALA A 57 8.83 -12.87 11.24
CA ALA A 57 8.77 -13.04 9.80
C ALA A 57 10.13 -12.67 9.18
N ALA A 58 10.67 -13.53 8.34
CA ALA A 58 11.92 -13.27 7.62
C ALA A 58 11.67 -12.96 6.14
N ALA A 59 12.60 -12.23 5.52
CA ALA A 59 12.57 -12.01 4.07
C ALA A 59 12.61 -13.35 3.32
N GLY A 60 11.74 -13.52 2.33
CA GLY A 60 11.58 -14.76 1.57
C GLY A 60 10.55 -15.73 2.12
N GLN A 61 10.00 -15.49 3.32
CA GLN A 61 8.89 -16.26 3.87
C GLN A 61 7.58 -15.93 3.13
N ASP A 62 6.71 -16.93 2.98
CA ASP A 62 5.35 -16.71 2.52
C ASP A 62 4.57 -15.87 3.55
N ILE A 63 3.74 -14.96 3.05
CA ILE A 63 2.93 -14.08 3.89
C ILE A 63 1.87 -14.93 4.61
N ASP A 64 1.80 -14.85 5.93
CA ASP A 64 0.73 -15.51 6.66
C ASP A 64 -0.60 -14.79 6.35
N PRO A 65 -1.64 -15.48 5.84
CA PRO A 65 -2.93 -14.86 5.57
C PRO A 65 -3.52 -14.14 6.79
N ARG A 66 -3.17 -14.57 8.01
CA ARG A 66 -3.63 -13.94 9.26
C ARG A 66 -3.18 -12.48 9.36
N TRP A 67 -1.99 -12.15 8.85
CA TRP A 67 -1.46 -10.79 8.80
C TRP A 67 -2.27 -9.86 7.88
N LEU A 68 -3.03 -10.41 6.92
CA LEU A 68 -3.88 -9.67 5.99
C LEU A 68 -5.33 -9.51 6.48
N THR A 69 -5.75 -10.31 7.47
CA THR A 69 -7.18 -10.44 7.83
C THR A 69 -7.64 -9.60 9.01
N LYS A 70 -6.74 -8.91 9.72
CA LYS A 70 -7.06 -8.09 10.91
C LYS A 70 -6.76 -6.60 10.72
N ASP A 71 -7.08 -6.14 9.53
CA ASP A 71 -6.68 -4.83 9.07
C ASP A 71 -7.57 -3.72 9.65
N GLU A 72 -7.04 -2.98 10.64
CA GLU A 72 -7.62 -1.69 11.06
C GLU A 72 -7.21 -0.53 10.13
N LYS A 73 -6.30 -0.73 9.15
CA LYS A 73 -5.93 0.28 8.16
C LYS A 73 -5.53 -0.38 6.84
N GLN A 74 -6.50 -1.02 6.18
CA GLN A 74 -6.28 -1.64 4.88
C GLN A 74 -5.64 -0.61 3.97
N ASN A 75 -4.50 -0.96 3.38
CA ASN A 75 -3.95 -0.21 2.27
C ASN A 75 -4.96 -0.33 1.14
N ILE A 76 -5.95 0.56 1.15
CA ILE A 76 -6.78 0.85 0.01
C ILE A 76 -5.79 1.48 -0.97
N LYS A 77 -5.05 0.62 -1.69
CA LYS A 77 -4.61 0.93 -3.04
C LYS A 77 -5.90 1.19 -3.76
N THR A 78 -6.32 2.45 -3.72
CA THR A 78 -7.49 2.98 -4.39
C THR A 78 -7.32 2.57 -5.83
N LYS A 79 -7.98 1.47 -6.20
CA LYS A 79 -8.23 1.13 -7.59
C LYS A 79 -8.90 2.33 -8.29
N GLU A 80 -9.54 3.23 -7.53
CA GLU A 80 -10.03 4.54 -7.96
C GLU A 80 -8.94 5.47 -8.50
N ILE A 81 -7.76 5.62 -7.88
CA ILE A 81 -6.72 6.56 -8.41
C ILE A 81 -6.25 6.09 -9.79
N LYS A 82 -6.11 4.78 -10.02
CA LYS A 82 -5.80 4.24 -11.35
C LYS A 82 -6.99 4.29 -12.32
N LEU A 83 -8.23 4.31 -11.83
CA LEU A 83 -9.41 4.43 -12.67
C LEU A 83 -9.60 5.86 -13.14
N GLU A 84 -9.44 6.85 -12.26
CA GLU A 84 -9.51 8.28 -12.58
C GLU A 84 -8.40 8.68 -13.57
N ASP A 85 -7.16 8.25 -13.36
CA ASP A 85 -6.06 8.56 -14.29
C ASP A 85 -6.29 7.89 -15.66
N ARG A 86 -6.83 6.66 -15.68
CA ARG A 86 -7.21 5.97 -16.94
C ARG A 86 -8.42 6.61 -17.61
N LEU A 87 -9.42 7.07 -16.86
CA LEU A 87 -10.59 7.79 -17.37
C LEU A 87 -10.15 9.11 -18.00
N LYS A 88 -9.34 9.89 -17.30
CA LYS A 88 -8.79 11.16 -17.79
C LYS A 88 -7.92 10.99 -19.03
N ALA A 89 -7.17 9.87 -19.11
CA ALA A 89 -6.42 9.51 -20.31
C ALA A 89 -7.32 9.11 -21.48
N ILE A 90 -8.46 8.47 -21.23
CA ILE A 90 -9.46 8.12 -22.25
C ILE A 90 -10.20 9.37 -22.74
N GLU A 91 -10.64 10.26 -21.85
CA GLU A 91 -11.27 11.54 -22.20
C GLU A 91 -10.35 12.41 -23.06
N ASN A 92 -9.07 12.53 -22.69
CA ASN A 92 -8.08 13.26 -23.50
C ASN A 92 -7.86 12.64 -24.89
N ARG A 93 -8.00 11.31 -25.03
CA ARG A 93 -7.90 10.63 -26.33
C ARG A 93 -9.17 10.86 -27.16
N LEU A 94 -10.34 10.83 -26.55
CA LEU A 94 -11.63 11.13 -27.19
C LEU A 94 -11.66 12.57 -27.74
N ALA A 95 -11.29 13.57 -26.93
CA ALA A 95 -11.23 14.96 -27.37
C ALA A 95 -10.28 15.17 -28.56
N LYS A 96 -9.15 14.46 -28.59
CA LYS A 96 -8.22 14.50 -29.73
C LYS A 96 -8.76 13.83 -30.99
N ILE A 97 -9.63 12.83 -30.84
CA ILE A 97 -10.29 12.17 -31.97
C ILE A 97 -11.40 13.07 -32.52
N GLU A 98 -12.21 13.70 -31.65
CA GLU A 98 -13.24 14.66 -32.06
C GLU A 98 -12.66 15.88 -32.81
N GLN A 99 -11.51 16.41 -32.38
CA GLN A 99 -10.84 17.49 -33.13
C GLN A 99 -10.27 17.06 -34.49
N LYS A 100 -10.03 15.76 -34.68
CA LYS A 100 -9.49 15.20 -35.93
C LYS A 100 -10.57 14.63 -36.85
N LEU A 101 -11.81 14.54 -36.39
CA LEU A 101 -12.95 14.26 -37.24
C LEU A 101 -13.21 15.51 -38.09
N PRO A 102 -13.11 15.43 -39.43
CA PRO A 102 -13.61 16.51 -40.26
C PRO A 102 -15.10 16.65 -39.95
N ARG A 103 -15.53 17.85 -39.53
CA ARG A 103 -16.96 18.18 -39.44
C ARG A 103 -17.53 17.99 -40.84
N ALA A 104 -18.31 16.93 -41.03
CA ALA A 104 -19.17 16.76 -42.19
C ALA A 104 -20.35 17.74 -42.10
#